data_AF-I1N287-F1
#
_entry.id   AF-I1N287-F1
#
_cell.length_a   1.000
_cell.length_b   1.000
_cell.length_c   1.000
_cell.angle_alpha   90.00
_cell.angle_beta   90.00
_cell.angle_gamma   90.00
#
_symmetry.space_group_name_H-M   'P 1'
#
loop_
_entity.id
_entity.type
_entity.pdbx_description
1 polymer ?
#
loop_
_entity_poly.entity_id
_entity_poly.type
_entity_poly.pdbx_seq_one_letter_code
_entity_poly.pdbx_strand_id
1 'polypeptide(L)'
;GNAGALTNFEVLDFLQAKGASKDPTRVIAKVAQFEYKAYDYLVDIAASVHTRESINEFLTSVKQHDLAKAEALNILNIGPAADFELYP
;
A
#
# COMPACT_ATOMS: atom_id res chain seq x y z
N GLY A 1 -16.31 14.04 -5.45
CA GLY A 1 -14.98 14.14 -6.09
C GLY A 1 -14.17 12.91 -5.74
N ASN A 2 -13.39 12.37 -6.66
CA ASN A 2 -12.44 11.31 -6.35
C ASN A 2 -11.32 11.92 -5.50
N ALA A 3 -11.09 11.40 -4.29
CA ALA A 3 -10.07 11.92 -3.36
C ALA A 3 -8.62 11.64 -3.83
N GLY A 4 -8.47 10.96 -4.96
CA GLY A 4 -7.19 10.45 -5.46
C GLY A 4 -7.08 8.95 -5.23
N ALA A 5 -6.24 8.30 -6.03
CA ALA A 5 -5.90 6.90 -5.80
C ALA A 5 -5.03 6.78 -4.55
N LEU A 6 -5.30 5.75 -3.75
CA LEU A 6 -4.50 5.37 -2.58
C LEU A 6 -3.51 4.29 -2.98
N THR A 7 -2.34 4.33 -2.35
CA THR A 7 -1.35 3.24 -2.39
C THR A 7 -1.82 2.04 -1.56
N ASN A 8 -1.33 0.86 -1.89
CA ASN A 8 -1.54 -0.38 -1.13
C ASN A 8 -1.12 -0.20 0.34
N PHE A 9 -0.05 0.55 0.61
CA PHE A 9 0.39 0.89 1.95
C PHE A 9 -0.64 1.75 2.70
N GLU A 10 -1.17 2.82 2.09
CA GLU A 10 -2.17 3.67 2.74
C GLU A 10 -3.45 2.91 3.08
N VAL A 11 -3.87 1.99 2.21
CA VAL A 11 -5.00 1.11 2.48
C VAL A 11 -4.68 0.16 3.64
N LEU A 12 -3.49 -0.44 3.66
CA LEU A 12 -3.06 -1.33 4.73
C LEU A 12 -2.97 -0.61 6.09
N ASP A 13 -2.33 0.56 6.13
CA ASP A 13 -2.17 1.41 7.31
C ASP A 13 -3.54 1.85 7.85
N PHE A 14 -4.46 2.24 6.97
CA PHE A 14 -5.84 2.56 7.37
C PHE A 14 -6.57 1.36 7.99
N LEU A 15 -6.44 0.17 7.41
CA LEU A 15 -7.06 -1.05 7.93
C LEU A 15 -6.48 -1.44 9.29
N GLN A 16 -5.16 -1.34 9.45
CA GLN A 16 -4.49 -1.56 10.74
C GLN A 16 -4.95 -0.57 11.81
N ALA A 17 -5.10 0.71 11.46
CA ALA A 17 -5.63 1.73 12.36
C ALA A 17 -7.09 1.44 12.78
N LYS A 18 -7.88 0.77 11.95
CA LYS A 18 -9.22 0.27 12.30
C LYS A 18 -9.20 -1.00 13.19
N GLY A 19 -8.02 -1.59 13.42
CA GLY A 19 -7.84 -2.80 14.22
C GLY A 19 -7.77 -4.08 13.41
N ALA A 20 -7.62 -4.02 12.08
CA ALA A 20 -7.35 -5.21 11.28
C ALA A 20 -5.99 -5.78 11.64
N SER A 21 -5.94 -7.08 11.92
CA SER A 21 -4.69 -7.81 12.16
C SER A 21 -4.84 -9.29 11.78
N LYS A 22 -3.75 -10.06 11.86
CA LYS A 22 -3.80 -11.53 11.78
C LYS A 22 -4.09 -12.21 13.12
N ASP A 23 -4.26 -11.43 14.19
CA ASP A 23 -4.49 -11.98 15.53
C ASP A 23 -5.83 -12.73 15.58
N PRO A 24 -5.93 -13.89 16.27
CA PRO A 24 -7.20 -14.59 16.45
C PRO A 24 -8.31 -13.73 17.07
N THR A 25 -7.95 -12.73 17.88
CA THR A 25 -8.87 -11.76 18.50
C THR A 25 -9.37 -10.69 17.54
N ARG A 26 -8.96 -10.71 16.27
CA ARG A 26 -9.38 -9.75 15.23
C ARG A 26 -10.90 -9.68 15.03
N VAL A 27 -11.63 -10.72 15.45
CA VAL A 27 -13.10 -10.77 15.47
C VAL A 27 -13.74 -9.69 16.37
N ILE A 28 -12.98 -9.12 17.31
CA ILE A 28 -13.44 -8.06 18.22
C ILE A 28 -13.34 -6.67 17.54
N ALA A 29 -12.49 -6.52 16.53
CA ALA A 29 -12.33 -5.25 15.81
C ALA A 29 -13.55 -4.93 14.94
N LYS A 30 -13.89 -3.64 14.83
CA LYS A 30 -14.99 -3.13 13.99
C LYS A 30 -14.55 -3.00 12.51
N VAL A 31 -14.01 -4.09 11.98
CA VAL A 31 -13.57 -4.19 10.58
C VAL A 31 -14.51 -5.14 9.85
N ALA A 32 -15.07 -4.70 8.73
CA ALA A 32 -16.01 -5.50 7.99
C ALA A 32 -15.32 -6.70 7.31
N GLN A 33 -16.05 -7.78 7.07
CA GLN A 33 -15.46 -9.01 6.52
C GLN A 33 -14.84 -8.81 5.13
N PHE A 34 -15.40 -7.92 4.30
CA PHE A 34 -14.81 -7.58 3.00
C PHE A 34 -13.52 -6.75 3.14
N GLU A 35 -13.41 -5.93 4.18
CA GLU A 35 -12.18 -5.19 4.51
C GLU A 35 -11.09 -6.15 4.99
N TYR A 36 -11.44 -7.19 5.75
CA TYR A 36 -10.49 -8.25 6.09
C TYR A 36 -9.96 -8.99 4.88
N LYS A 37 -10.76 -9.22 3.83
CA LYS A 37 -10.25 -9.80 2.59
C LYS A 37 -9.20 -8.91 1.92
N ALA A 38 -9.42 -7.59 1.91
CA ALA A 38 -8.44 -6.64 1.40
C ALA A 38 -7.18 -6.62 2.28
N TYR A 39 -7.35 -6.60 3.61
CA TYR A 39 -6.24 -6.67 4.56
C TYR A 39 -5.40 -7.93 4.37
N ASP A 40 -6.03 -9.10 4.34
CA ASP A 40 -5.37 -10.40 4.21
C ASP A 40 -4.59 -10.49 2.87
N TYR A 41 -5.10 -9.86 1.80
CA TYR A 41 -4.37 -9.74 0.54
C TYR A 41 -3.16 -8.79 0.66
N LEU A 42 -3.34 -7.60 1.25
CA LEU A 42 -2.32 -6.55 1.31
C LEU A 42 -1.18 -6.87 2.27
N VAL A 43 -1.46 -7.56 3.37
CA VAL A 43 -0.45 -7.92 4.37
C VAL A 43 0.53 -8.99 3.83
N ASP A 44 0.12 -9.76 2.82
CA ASP A 44 0.93 -10.83 2.23
C ASP A 44 1.77 -10.38 1.02
N ILE A 45 1.62 -9.13 0.57
CA ILE A 45 2.40 -8.57 -0.55
C ILE A 45 3.51 -7.64 -0.08
N ALA A 46 4.44 -7.33 -0.99
CA ALA A 46 5.60 -6.46 -0.76
C ALA A 46 5.24 -5.07 -0.22
N ALA A 47 4.03 -4.57 -0.52
CA ALA A 47 3.55 -3.29 0.00
C ALA A 47 3.52 -3.22 1.54
N SER A 48 3.48 -4.36 2.24
CA SER A 48 3.56 -4.43 3.70
C SER A 48 4.94 -4.10 4.28
N VAL A 49 5.98 -4.12 3.43
CA VAL A 49 7.38 -3.88 3.84
C VAL A 49 7.73 -2.38 3.80
N HIS A 50 6.98 -1.59 3.04
CA HIS A 50 7.21 -0.15 2.96
C HIS A 50 6.85 0.54 4.28
N THR A 51 7.63 1.55 4.65
CA THR A 51 7.29 2.48 5.73
C THR A 51 6.79 3.80 5.15
N ARG A 52 6.12 4.60 5.98
CA ARG A 52 5.70 5.94 5.58
C ARG A 52 6.90 6.80 5.18
N GLU A 53 8.03 6.62 5.87
CA GLU A 53 9.29 7.28 5.55
C GLU A 53 9.81 6.87 4.18
N SER A 54 9.90 5.56 3.89
CA SER A 54 10.42 5.08 2.60
C SER A 54 9.55 5.53 1.42
N ILE A 55 8.23 5.60 1.61
CA ILE A 55 7.30 6.10 0.59
C ILE A 55 7.53 7.58 0.33
N ASN A 56 7.65 8.39 1.39
CA ASN A 56 7.90 9.82 1.24
C ASN A 56 9.25 10.11 0.59
N GLU A 57 10.27 9.32 0.92
CA GLU A 57 11.60 9.41 0.33
C GLU A 57 11.55 9.10 -1.17
N PHE A 58 10.87 8.02 -1.56
CA PHE A 58 10.61 7.68 -2.97
C PHE A 58 9.82 8.78 -3.69
N LEU A 59 8.72 9.25 -3.11
CA LEU A 59 7.92 10.33 -3.70
C LEU A 59 8.71 11.64 -3.85
N THR A 60 9.73 11.85 -3.01
CA THR A 60 10.62 13.01 -3.11
C THR A 60 11.68 12.83 -4.19
N SER A 61 12.26 11.64 -4.33
CA SER A 61 13.23 11.35 -5.38
C SER A 61 12.60 11.39 -6.77
N VAL A 62 11.40 10.82 -6.95
CA VAL A 62 10.69 10.86 -8.24
C VAL A 62 10.21 12.23 -8.67
N LYS A 63 10.14 13.23 -7.78
CA LYS A 63 9.86 14.63 -8.20
C LYS A 63 10.95 15.21 -9.11
N GLN A 64 12.16 14.65 -9.07
CA GLN A 64 13.24 15.02 -9.97
C GLN A 64 13.11 14.35 -11.35
N HIS A 65 12.17 13.42 -11.48
CA HIS A 65 11.86 12.66 -12.69
C HIS A 65 10.47 13.05 -13.19
N ASP A 66 10.26 13.05 -14.50
CA ASP A 66 8.96 13.41 -15.09
C ASP A 66 8.00 12.21 -15.09
N LEU A 67 7.82 11.59 -13.92
CA LEU A 67 6.91 10.47 -13.73
C LEU A 67 5.49 10.98 -13.50
N ALA A 68 4.52 10.37 -14.20
CA ALA A 68 3.12 10.60 -13.91
C ALA A 68 2.76 10.05 -12.53
N LYS A 69 1.80 10.70 -11.86
CA LYS A 69 1.31 10.28 -10.54
C LYS A 69 0.84 8.81 -10.52
N ALA A 70 0.27 8.33 -11.62
CA ALA A 70 -0.18 6.95 -11.75
C ALA A 70 0.99 5.95 -11.81
N GLU A 71 2.11 6.31 -12.44
CA GLU A 71 3.29 5.45 -12.56
C GLU A 71 3.98 5.31 -11.21
N ALA A 72 4.18 6.43 -10.50
CA ALA A 72 4.74 6.41 -9.14
C ALA A 72 3.90 5.54 -8.20
N LEU A 73 2.56 5.61 -8.34
CA LEU A 73 1.63 4.82 -7.55
C LEU A 73 1.70 3.33 -7.90
N ASN A 74 1.90 2.99 -9.17
CA ASN A 74 2.07 1.60 -9.60
C ASN A 74 3.37 1.00 -9.06
N ILE A 75 4.47 1.77 -9.10
CA ILE A 75 5.76 1.34 -8.53
C ILE A 75 5.63 1.07 -7.03
N LEU A 76 4.97 1.98 -6.30
CA LEU A 76 4.72 1.81 -4.86
C LEU A 76 3.82 0.61 -4.54
N ASN A 77 2.90 0.25 -5.43
CA ASN A 77 1.99 -0.87 -5.23
C ASN A 77 2.63 -2.22 -5.55
N ILE A 78 3.51 -2.27 -6.54
CA ILE A 78 4.23 -3.49 -6.95
C ILE A 78 5.39 -3.76 -5.97
N GLY A 79 6.10 -2.72 -5.56
CA GLY A 79 7.34 -2.85 -4.78
C GLY A 79 8.40 -3.64 -5.55
N PRO A 80 8.80 -3.20 -6.75
CA PRO A 80 9.56 -4.02 -7.66
C PRO A 80 10.91 -4.42 -7.05
N ALA A 81 11.17 -5.73 -7.02
CA ALA A 81 12.41 -6.29 -6.49
C ALA A 81 13.53 -6.32 -7.54
N ALA A 82 13.18 -6.15 -8.81
CA ALA A 82 14.09 -6.18 -9.93
C ALA A 82 13.61 -5.26 -11.08
N ASP A 83 14.57 -4.76 -11.85
CA ASP A 83 14.31 -3.78 -12.91
C ASP A 83 13.31 -4.25 -13.97
N PHE A 84 13.23 -5.56 -14.25
CA PHE A 84 12.33 -6.09 -15.27
C PHE A 84 10.85 -5.92 -14.91
N GLU A 85 10.51 -5.74 -13.62
CA GLU A 85 9.13 -5.51 -13.18
C GLU A 85 8.65 -4.08 -13.49
N LEU A 86 9.56 -3.19 -13.92
CA LEU A 86 9.25 -1.82 -14.32
C LEU A 86 8.89 -1.67 -15.80
N TYR A 87 9.10 -2.70 -16.62
CA TYR A 87 8.84 -2.69 -18.06
C TYR A 87 7.69 -3.67 -18.41
N PRO A 88 6.77 -3.30 -19.32
CA PRO A 88 5.68 -4.17 -19.76
C PRO A 88 6.13 -5.36 -20.61
#